data_AF-A0A3C1CY01-F1
#
_entry.id   AF-A0A3C1CY01-F1
#
_cell.length_a   1.000
_cell.length_b   1.000
_cell.length_c   1.000
_cell.angle_alpha   90.00
_cell.angle_beta   90.00
_cell.angle_gamma   90.00
#
_symmetry.space_group_name_H-M   'P 1'
#
loop_
_entity.id
_entity.type
_entity.pdbx_description
1 polymer ?
#
loop_
_entity_poly.entity_id
_entity_poly.type
_entity_poly.pdbx_seq_one_letter_code
_entity_poly.pdbx_strand_id
1 'polypeptide(L)'
;GIERWQYAAILMQGLRIAIPAVLLCIIPAEAVTNALNAMPDWLSGGMAVGGGMVASVGYAMVINMMATKETWPFFILGFVLAAIPQLTLIALGLIGISLALIYLGLKDLAKQGGGMGGGSGDPLGDILNDYE
;
A
#
# COMPACT_ATOMS: atom_id res chain seq x y z
N GLY A 1 4.15 31.25 -18.39
CA GLY A 1 3.73 32.13 -17.27
C GLY A 1 3.36 31.31 -16.06
N ILE A 2 2.29 30.53 -16.18
CA ILE A 2 1.73 29.65 -15.13
C ILE A 2 2.72 28.57 -14.65
N GLU A 3 3.53 27.98 -15.54
CA GLU A 3 4.57 27.02 -15.14
C GLU A 3 5.58 27.60 -14.13
N ARG A 4 6.01 28.87 -14.31
CA ARG A 4 6.95 29.50 -13.36
C ARG A 4 6.32 29.70 -11.98
N TRP A 5 5.02 29.97 -11.93
CA TRP A 5 4.27 30.08 -10.67
C TRP A 5 4.06 28.72 -10.00
N GLN A 6 3.87 27.64 -10.77
CA GLN A 6 3.77 26.28 -10.24
C GLN A 6 5.10 25.77 -9.69
N TYR A 7 6.22 26.04 -10.38
CA TYR A 7 7.56 25.76 -9.85
C TYR A 7 7.86 26.55 -8.56
N ALA A 8 7.47 27.83 -8.49
CA ALA A 8 7.60 28.64 -7.29
C ALA A 8 6.77 28.09 -6.11
N ALA A 9 5.56 27.56 -6.37
CA ALA A 9 4.70 26.98 -5.34
C ALA A 9 5.27 25.67 -4.76
N ILE A 10 5.82 24.79 -5.59
CA ILE A 10 6.50 23.55 -5.15
C ILE A 10 7.72 23.89 -4.30
N LEU A 11 8.49 24.90 -4.71
CA LEU A 11 9.67 25.36 -3.97
C LEU A 11 9.31 25.93 -2.59
N MET A 12 8.22 26.69 -2.51
CA MET A 12 7.67 27.19 -1.23
C MET A 12 7.20 26.04 -0.30
N GLN A 13 6.66 24.94 -0.83
CA GLN A 13 6.29 23.77 -0.02
C GLN A 13 7.53 23.02 0.50
N GLY A 14 8.53 22.81 -0.35
CA GLY A 14 9.81 22.23 0.07
C GLY A 14 10.49 23.08 1.15
N LEU A 15 10.40 24.41 1.03
CA LEU A 15 10.96 25.34 2.03
C LEU A 15 10.30 25.20 3.41
N ARG A 16 9.00 24.87 3.50
CA ARG A 16 8.32 24.62 4.80
C ARG A 16 8.86 23.39 5.54
N ILE A 17 9.38 22.41 4.81
CA ILE A 17 10.01 21.21 5.39
C ILE A 17 11.50 21.49 5.67
N ALA A 18 12.15 22.28 4.82
CA ALA A 18 13.56 22.62 4.94
C ALA A 18 13.84 23.58 6.12
N ILE A 19 13.00 24.58 6.37
CA ILE A 19 13.21 25.55 7.46
C ILE A 19 13.33 24.85 8.84
N PRO A 20 12.40 23.96 9.25
CA PRO A 20 12.53 23.20 10.50
C PRO A 20 13.75 22.28 10.52
N ALA A 21 14.07 21.61 9.41
CA ALA A 21 15.21 20.71 9.33
C ALA A 21 16.54 21.46 9.51
N VAL A 22 16.70 22.64 8.89
CA VAL A 22 17.89 23.48 9.03
C VAL A 22 18.01 24.07 10.43
N LEU A 23 16.90 24.53 11.02
CA LEU A 23 16.86 24.97 12.42
C LEU A 23 17.32 23.87 13.38
N LEU A 24 16.91 22.62 13.15
CA LEU A 24 17.36 21.47 13.92
C LEU A 24 18.85 21.14 13.70
N CYS A 25 19.38 21.30 12.50
CA CYS A 25 20.81 21.07 12.21
C CYS A 25 21.76 22.09 12.86
N ILE A 26 21.29 23.31 13.16
CA ILE A 26 22.12 24.36 13.81
C ILE A 26 22.22 24.12 15.33
N ILE A 27 21.33 23.31 15.91
CA ILE A 27 21.37 22.96 17.33
C ILE A 27 22.53 21.97 17.55
N PRO A 28 23.49 22.26 18.46
CA PRO A 28 24.64 21.40 18.69
C PRO A 28 24.21 20.01 19.18
N ALA A 29 24.81 18.97 18.61
CA ALA A 29 24.49 17.58 18.92
C ALA A 29 24.71 17.24 20.40
N GLU A 30 25.60 17.94 21.10
CA GLU A 30 25.83 17.79 22.54
C GLU A 30 24.64 18.25 23.39
N ALA A 31 23.95 19.33 23.01
CA ALA A 31 22.75 19.79 23.71
C ALA A 31 21.59 18.79 23.52
N VAL A 32 21.48 18.22 22.32
CA VAL A 32 20.50 17.16 22.01
C VAL A 32 20.84 15.88 22.76
N THR A 33 22.11 15.46 22.77
CA THR A 33 22.56 14.24 23.44
C THR A 33 22.44 14.34 24.96
N ASN A 34 22.76 15.50 25.56
CA ASN A 34 22.55 15.73 26.99
C ASN A 34 21.06 15.78 27.36
N ALA A 35 20.20 16.34 26.51
CA ALA A 35 18.75 16.29 26.71
C ALA A 35 18.19 14.88 26.56
N LEU A 36 18.74 14.06 25.65
CA LEU A 36 18.38 12.65 25.47
C LEU A 36 18.86 11.79 26.66
N ASN A 37 20.06 12.04 27.20
CA ASN A 37 20.58 11.34 28.38
C ASN A 37 19.85 11.74 29.68
N ALA A 38 19.22 12.90 29.70
CA ALA A 38 18.34 13.33 30.79
C ALA A 38 16.91 12.76 30.66
N MET A 39 16.57 12.06 29.56
CA MET A 39 15.25 11.43 29.45
C MET A 39 15.17 10.19 30.34
N PRO A 40 14.08 10.06 31.11
CA PRO A 40 13.85 8.87 31.92
C PRO A 40 13.54 7.65 31.04
N ASP A 41 13.96 6.46 31.50
CA ASP A 41 13.87 5.20 30.75
C ASP A 41 12.46 4.87 30.22
N TRP A 42 11.41 5.29 30.94
CA TRP A 42 10.02 5.07 30.52
C TRP A 42 9.66 5.82 29.23
N LEU A 43 10.27 6.98 28.98
CA LEU A 43 10.02 7.78 27.79
C LEU A 43 10.80 7.21 26.60
N SER A 44 12.06 6.84 26.81
CA SER A 44 12.88 6.18 25.78
C SER A 44 12.30 4.84 25.36
N GLY A 45 11.87 4.01 26.32
CA GLY A 45 11.17 2.76 26.06
C GLY A 45 9.82 2.97 25.35
N GLY A 46 9.05 3.98 25.77
CA GLY A 46 7.79 4.36 25.13
C GLY A 46 7.97 4.81 23.67
N MET A 47 9.00 5.60 23.38
CA MET A 47 9.35 6.02 22.01
C MET A 47 9.83 4.85 21.14
N ALA A 48 10.61 3.92 21.69
CA ALA A 48 11.07 2.74 20.96
C ALA A 48 9.89 1.82 20.58
N VAL A 49 8.99 1.55 21.53
CA VAL A 49 7.77 0.76 21.26
C VAL A 49 6.84 1.50 20.30
N GLY A 50 6.64 2.80 20.50
CA GLY A 50 5.82 3.64 19.61
C GLY A 50 6.35 3.69 18.18
N GLY A 51 7.68 3.78 18.01
CA GLY A 51 8.34 3.71 16.70
C GLY A 51 8.09 2.38 16.00
N GLY A 52 8.11 1.26 16.74
CA GLY A 52 7.75 -0.06 16.23
C GLY A 52 6.29 -0.15 15.78
N MET A 53 5.37 0.39 16.57
CA MET A 53 3.93 0.40 16.22
C MET A 53 3.63 1.27 14.99
N VAL A 54 4.32 2.40 14.82
CA VAL A 54 4.15 3.28 13.64
C VAL A 54 4.49 2.54 12.35
N ALA A 55 5.51 1.67 12.34
CA ALA A 55 5.82 0.84 11.18
C ALA A 55 4.66 -0.10 10.83
N SER A 56 4.02 -0.72 11.82
CA SER A 56 2.84 -1.58 11.61
C SER A 56 1.64 -0.81 11.02
N VAL A 57 1.42 0.42 11.48
CA VAL A 57 0.38 1.30 10.92
C VAL A 57 0.65 1.64 9.45
N GLY A 58 1.92 1.84 9.08
CA GLY A 58 2.31 2.07 7.69
C GLY A 58 1.92 0.92 6.76
N TYR A 59 2.19 -0.33 7.18
CA TYR A 59 1.74 -1.50 6.41
C TYR A 59 0.22 -1.62 6.35
N ALA A 60 -0.49 -1.31 7.45
CA ALA A 60 -1.95 -1.31 7.47
C ALA A 60 -2.56 -0.30 6.49
N MET A 61 -1.95 0.89 6.33
CA MET A 61 -2.39 1.90 5.37
C MET A 61 -2.32 1.38 3.93
N VAL A 62 -1.23 0.69 3.57
CA VAL A 62 -1.06 0.08 2.25
C VAL A 62 -2.07 -1.05 2.04
N ILE A 63 -2.22 -1.93 3.02
CA ILE A 63 -3.16 -3.06 2.95
C ILE A 63 -4.59 -2.55 2.80
N ASN A 64 -4.98 -1.53 3.57
CA ASN A 64 -6.34 -0.98 3.53
C ASN A 64 -6.70 -0.38 2.15
N MET A 65 -5.73 0.13 1.38
CA MET A 65 -5.96 0.60 0.01
C MET A 65 -6.07 -0.53 -1.02
N MET A 66 -5.54 -1.72 -0.73
CA MET A 66 -5.60 -2.89 -1.62
C MET A 66 -6.65 -3.93 -1.20
N ALA A 67 -7.20 -3.80 0.02
CA ALA A 67 -8.11 -4.75 0.61
C ALA A 67 -9.48 -4.70 -0.07
N THR A 68 -9.74 -5.71 -0.90
CA THR A 68 -11.08 -6.03 -1.40
C THR A 68 -11.51 -7.36 -0.79
N LYS A 69 -12.82 -7.65 -0.74
CA LYS A 69 -13.33 -8.89 -0.14
C LYS A 69 -12.78 -10.15 -0.82
N GLU A 70 -12.40 -10.05 -2.09
CA GLU A 70 -11.81 -11.14 -2.88
C GLU A 70 -10.31 -11.38 -2.57
N THR A 71 -9.57 -10.35 -2.14
CA THR A 71 -8.11 -10.44 -1.90
C THR A 71 -7.75 -10.81 -0.46
N TRP A 72 -8.73 -10.83 0.45
CA TRP A 72 -8.53 -11.21 1.86
C TRP A 72 -7.93 -12.62 2.06
N PRO A 73 -8.41 -13.68 1.37
CA PRO A 73 -7.81 -15.01 1.48
C PRO A 73 -6.36 -15.06 0.98
N PHE A 74 -6.04 -14.32 -0.09
CA PHE A 74 -4.68 -14.22 -0.63
C PHE A 74 -3.73 -13.49 0.33
N PHE A 75 -4.23 -12.49 1.04
CA PHE A 75 -3.46 -11.77 2.06
C PHE A 75 -3.09 -12.69 3.24
N ILE A 76 -4.05 -13.46 3.76
CA ILE A 76 -3.79 -14.40 4.87
C ILE A 76 -2.81 -15.50 4.44
N LEU A 77 -2.94 -16.02 3.22
CA LEU A 77 -2.04 -17.04 2.68
C LEU A 77 -0.59 -16.50 2.58
N GLY A 78 -0.42 -15.28 2.06
CA GLY A 78 0.88 -14.61 2.02
C GLY A 78 1.46 -14.35 3.41
N PHE A 79 0.63 -13.99 4.39
CA PHE A 79 1.05 -13.79 5.79
C PHE A 79 1.59 -15.07 6.44
N VAL A 80 0.93 -16.21 6.23
CA VAL A 80 1.39 -17.51 6.73
C VAL A 80 2.71 -17.93 6.07
N LEU A 81 2.85 -17.71 4.76
CA LEU A 81 4.10 -17.98 4.04
C LEU A 81 5.25 -17.07 4.50
N ALA A 82 4.97 -15.80 4.81
CA ALA A 82 5.95 -14.82 5.29
C ALA A 82 6.43 -15.10 6.73
N ALA A 83 5.65 -15.82 7.53
CA ALA A 83 6.05 -16.24 8.88
C ALA A 83 7.18 -17.29 8.88
N ILE A 84 7.51 -17.85 7.71
CA ILE A 84 8.60 -18.81 7.56
C ILE A 84 9.92 -18.04 7.34
N PRO A 85 10.86 -18.06 8.31
CA PRO A 85 12.04 -17.18 8.30
C PRO A 85 13.06 -17.48 7.19
N GLN A 86 12.90 -18.59 6.47
CA GLN A 86 13.81 -19.02 5.40
C GLN A 86 13.44 -18.47 4.01
N LEU A 87 12.29 -17.81 3.86
CA LEU A 87 11.88 -17.20 2.59
C LEU A 87 12.32 -15.73 2.53
N THR A 88 13.01 -15.36 1.45
CA THR A 88 13.37 -13.97 1.20
C THR A 88 12.13 -13.17 0.76
N LEU A 89 12.13 -11.86 1.03
CA LEU A 89 11.07 -10.95 0.55
C LEU A 89 10.90 -11.01 -0.98
N ILE A 90 11.99 -11.25 -1.70
CA ILE A 90 11.99 -11.40 -3.16
C ILE A 90 11.26 -12.70 -3.56
N ALA A 91 11.55 -13.81 -2.88
CA ALA A 91 10.89 -15.09 -3.15
C ALA A 91 9.38 -15.01 -2.88
N LEU A 92 8.97 -14.38 -1.77
CA LEU A 92 7.56 -14.17 -1.45
C LEU A 92 6.87 -13.28 -2.51
N GLY A 93 7.54 -12.23 -2.98
CA GLY A 93 7.04 -11.36 -4.03
C GLY A 93 6.81 -12.09 -5.36
N LEU A 94 7.75 -12.94 -5.77
CA LEU A 94 7.62 -13.73 -7.00
C LEU A 94 6.49 -14.76 -6.92
N ILE A 95 6.32 -15.43 -5.77
CA ILE A 95 5.20 -16.35 -5.53
C ILE A 95 3.87 -15.60 -5.56
N GLY A 96 3.79 -14.43 -4.95
CA GLY A 96 2.61 -13.57 -4.97
C GLY A 96 2.22 -13.12 -6.37
N ILE A 97 3.19 -12.69 -7.19
CA ILE A 97 2.97 -12.32 -8.59
C ILE A 97 2.50 -13.53 -9.40
N SER A 98 3.11 -14.70 -9.21
CA SER A 98 2.71 -15.93 -9.90
C SER A 98 1.27 -16.32 -9.60
N LEU A 99 0.86 -16.30 -8.32
CA LEU A 99 -0.53 -16.54 -7.91
C LEU A 99 -1.49 -15.49 -8.47
N ALA A 100 -1.11 -14.21 -8.48
CA ALA A 100 -1.94 -13.13 -9.03
C ALA A 100 -2.19 -13.30 -10.53
N LEU A 101 -1.16 -13.67 -11.31
CA LEU A 101 -1.29 -13.92 -12.75
C LEU A 101 -2.17 -15.14 -13.05
N ILE A 102 -2.03 -16.22 -12.28
CA ILE A 102 -2.89 -17.42 -12.43
C ILE A 102 -4.34 -17.08 -12.09
N TYR A 103 -4.57 -16.35 -11.00
CA TYR A 103 -5.93 -15.94 -10.61
C TYR A 103 -6.57 -15.00 -11.63
N LEU A 104 -5.80 -14.02 -12.16
CA LEU A 104 -6.29 -13.13 -13.20
C LEU A 104 -6.61 -13.89 -14.49
N GLY A 105 -5.70 -14.76 -14.93
CA GLY A 105 -5.91 -15.59 -16.11
C GLY A 105 -7.12 -16.53 -15.97
N LEU A 106 -7.31 -17.15 -14.81
CA LEU A 106 -8.48 -17.99 -14.53
C LEU A 106 -9.77 -17.18 -14.43
N LYS A 107 -9.72 -15.97 -13.84
CA LYS A 107 -10.87 -15.07 -13.72
C LYS A 107 -11.28 -14.50 -15.08
N ASP A 108 -10.33 -14.19 -15.95
CA ASP A 108 -10.61 -13.76 -17.33
C ASP A 108 -11.19 -14.89 -18.17
N LEU A 109 -10.65 -16.12 -18.05
CA LEU A 109 -11.20 -17.31 -18.70
C LEU A 109 -12.59 -17.68 -18.17
N ALA A 110 -12.83 -17.57 -16.87
CA ALA A 110 -14.14 -17.80 -16.27
C ALA A 110 -15.16 -16.72 -16.68
N LYS A 111 -14.71 -15.47 -16.85
CA LYS A 111 -15.54 -14.38 -17.37
C LYS A 111 -15.86 -14.55 -18.87
N GLN A 112 -14.95 -15.15 -19.62
CA GLN A 112 -15.15 -15.51 -21.03
C GLN A 112 -15.97 -16.81 -21.20
N GLY A 113 -15.91 -17.73 -20.24
CA GLY A 113 -16.65 -19.01 -20.22
C GLY A 113 -18.03 -18.94 -19.53
N GLY A 114 -18.32 -17.88 -18.79
CA GLY A 114 -19.61 -17.63 -18.14
C GLY A 114 -20.72 -17.12 -19.07
N GLY A 115 -20.47 -17.06 -20.37
CA GLY A 115 -21.43 -16.68 -21.42
C GLY A 115 -21.88 -17.86 -22.29
N MET A 116 -21.80 -19.09 -21.81
CA MET A 116 -22.25 -20.27 -22.57
C MET A 116 -23.12 -21.16 -21.67
N GLY A 117 -24.40 -20.81 -21.57
CA GLY A 117 -25.37 -21.64 -20.86
C GLY A 117 -26.72 -20.98 -20.62
N GLY A 118 -27.50 -20.73 -21.68
CA GLY A 118 -28.95 -20.61 -21.55
C GLY A 118 -29.58 -19.52 -22.41
N GLY A 119 -30.06 -19.92 -23.59
CA GLY A 119 -30.91 -19.08 -24.43
C GLY A 119 -30.42 -19.11 -25.85
N SER A 120 -31.12 -19.88 -26.67
CA SER A 120 -31.07 -19.89 -28.13
C SER A 120 -30.60 -18.56 -28.73
N GLY A 121 -29.62 -18.63 -29.63
CA GLY A 121 -29.34 -17.58 -30.60
C GLY A 121 -30.51 -17.43 -31.56
N ASP A 122 -31.66 -17.01 -31.02
CA ASP A 122 -32.88 -16.76 -31.74
C ASP A 122 -32.92 -15.24 -32.01
N PRO A 123 -32.53 -14.80 -33.22
CA PRO A 123 -32.43 -13.39 -33.56
C PRO A 123 -33.76 -12.64 -33.43
N LEU A 124 -34.87 -13.36 -33.21
CA LEU A 124 -36.19 -12.78 -32.94
C LEU A 124 -36.33 -12.21 -31.51
N GLY A 125 -35.57 -12.72 -30.53
CA GLY A 125 -35.62 -12.26 -29.14
C GLY A 125 -34.94 -10.90 -28.93
N ASP A 126 -33.81 -10.69 -29.62
CA ASP A 126 -33.09 -9.41 -29.60
C ASP A 126 -33.92 -8.29 -30.24
N ILE A 127 -34.70 -8.62 -31.27
CA ILE A 127 -35.60 -7.68 -31.94
C ILE A 127 -36.75 -7.26 -31.02
N LEU A 128 -37.22 -8.11 -30.10
CA LEU A 128 -38.32 -7.77 -29.18
C LEU A 128 -37.85 -6.91 -27.99
N ASN A 129 -36.61 -7.06 -27.53
CA ASN A 129 -36.03 -6.26 -26.44
C ASN A 129 -35.72 -4.81 -26.84
N ASP A 130 -35.47 -4.55 -28.12
CA ASP A 130 -35.25 -3.19 -28.65
C ASP A 130 -36.56 -2.36 -28.75
N TYR A 131 -37.73 -2.96 -28.50
CA TYR A 131 -39.04 -2.27 -28.50
C TYR A 131 -39.68 -2.10 -27.10
N GLU A 132 -39.00 -2.47 -26.01
CA GLU A 132 -39.33 -2.06 -24.63
C GLU A 132 -38.48 -0.86 -24.20
#